data_AF-A0A6P0LWG7-F1
#
_entry.id   AF-A0A6P0LWG7-F1
#
_cell.length_a   1.000
_cell.length_b   1.000
_cell.length_c   1.000
_cell.angle_alpha   90.00
_cell.angle_beta   90.00
_cell.angle_gamma   90.00
#
_symmetry.space_group_name_H-M   'P 1'
#
loop_
_entity.id
_entity.type
_entity.pdbx_description
1 polymer ?
#
loop_
_entity_poly.entity_id
_entity_poly.type
_entity_poly.pdbx_seq_one_letter_code
_entity_poly.pdbx_strand_id
1 'polypeptide(L)'
;MTCSHIIRDIKADHVVAQLIVLPNSMNDQNNYTLRPPWFNYILHSSVMVLRLLMPTYLTREASHFGKKNLKDMKILTKLLSFCLALVLFVTTLMPSAAMASPSIDPETQQIFILSILSNAASGVDSSKLVGETLEDLLKKRVTDFLKKDSIIQAIGTWDVVWGPVVHQIKGSKYATNSMYVAKKDNQYVVAIAGTNPSSLFDWFPEDFSVKKQVDWQNGDIPKCRVKFRDETDKPKISKGTCIGLKKLEEMKSSDQTVLDFLGDEVKSAGEPTENIEIIFAGHSLGGALSPTLALAALDQQSKWCGSCEEKDFKILVYPSAGPTPGNKYFANYYDSRLGENTTRIWNDIDIVPHAWDEDMLDKIPGLYKWDILPGMAVRALVEIAKDLAGNGEYTQLVVAQENHNLELQGNVNTDLLHCQKEEVSQVIEELEDKILKDPELQRGLYLSNDIENTSSLTQEEQKQYLENFVYGLKPFMKQAGYQHTTEYAVLLDVEEPYSEMFEMFQDNPGEQCSYNLAQLETLVLKLLKEQPQ
;
A
#
# COMPACT_ATOMS: atom_id res chain seq x y z
N MET A 1 -9.84 70.31 -36.19
CA MET A 1 -8.60 69.51 -36.24
C MET A 1 -8.69 68.54 -35.06
N THR A 2 -9.09 67.26 -35.23
CA THR A 2 -8.30 66.11 -35.75
C THR A 2 -7.04 65.87 -34.90
N CYS A 3 -6.77 64.70 -34.30
CA CYS A 3 -7.31 63.34 -34.49
C CYS A 3 -7.32 62.58 -33.13
N SER A 4 -8.38 61.83 -32.76
CA SER A 4 -8.53 60.34 -32.88
C SER A 4 -7.51 59.55 -32.04
N HIS A 5 -7.78 58.48 -31.27
CA HIS A 5 -8.95 57.62 -31.01
C HIS A 5 -8.63 56.82 -29.69
N ILE A 6 -9.50 56.05 -29.01
CA ILE A 6 -10.88 55.59 -29.22
C ILE A 6 -11.57 55.47 -27.83
N ILE A 7 -12.89 55.62 -27.76
CA ILE A 7 -13.75 54.87 -26.82
C ILE A 7 -14.75 54.14 -27.71
N ARG A 8 -14.84 52.81 -27.60
CA ARG A 8 -15.98 52.02 -28.11
C ARG A 8 -15.97 50.60 -27.55
N ASP A 9 -17.09 50.25 -26.93
CA ASP A 9 -17.71 48.92 -26.90
C ASP A 9 -16.81 47.69 -26.65
N ILE A 10 -16.43 47.47 -25.38
CA ILE A 10 -16.33 46.09 -24.90
C ILE A 10 -17.76 45.65 -24.54
N LYS A 11 -18.45 45.06 -25.51
CA LYS A 11 -19.62 44.22 -25.24
C LYS A 11 -19.16 43.01 -24.41
N ALA A 12 -20.02 42.53 -23.51
CA ALA A 12 -19.72 41.40 -22.63
C ALA A 12 -19.52 40.05 -23.37
N ASP A 13 -19.70 40.04 -24.69
CA ASP A 13 -19.74 38.84 -25.54
C ASP A 13 -18.37 38.45 -26.13
N HIS A 14 -17.25 39.06 -25.69
CA HIS A 14 -15.91 38.82 -26.28
C HIS A 14 -14.82 38.34 -25.31
N VAL A 15 -15.08 38.25 -24.00
CA VAL A 15 -14.17 37.55 -23.06
C VAL A 15 -14.46 36.03 -23.02
N VAL A 16 -15.64 35.62 -23.48
CA VAL A 16 -16.11 34.22 -23.42
C VAL A 16 -15.62 33.36 -24.61
N ALA A 17 -15.13 33.98 -25.69
CA ALA A 17 -14.84 33.30 -26.95
C ALA A 17 -13.40 32.76 -27.11
N GLN A 18 -12.51 32.92 -26.11
CA GLN A 18 -11.11 32.47 -26.20
C GLN A 18 -10.75 31.26 -25.33
N LEU A 19 -11.70 30.69 -24.58
CA LEU A 19 -11.50 29.47 -23.79
C LEU A 19 -11.98 28.18 -24.49
N ILE A 20 -12.48 28.26 -25.72
CA ILE A 20 -12.92 27.10 -26.50
C ILE A 20 -12.36 27.18 -27.92
N VAL A 21 -11.14 26.68 -28.10
CA VAL A 21 -10.63 26.20 -29.39
C VAL A 21 -10.30 24.72 -29.19
N LEU A 22 -11.27 23.85 -29.53
CA LEU A 22 -11.06 22.40 -29.55
C LEU A 22 -10.37 22.01 -30.86
N PRO A 23 -9.33 21.15 -30.85
CA PRO A 23 -8.79 20.58 -32.07
C PRO A 23 -9.81 19.62 -32.71
N ASN A 24 -10.30 19.96 -33.90
CA ASN A 24 -11.14 19.07 -34.70
C ASN A 24 -10.31 17.99 -35.42
N SER A 25 -9.86 16.95 -34.70
CA SER A 25 -9.49 15.66 -35.30
C SER A 25 -9.20 14.56 -34.27
N MET A 26 -10.23 13.88 -33.76
CA MET A 26 -10.14 12.46 -33.39
C MET A 26 -11.47 11.80 -33.71
N ASN A 27 -11.50 11.07 -34.81
CA ASN A 27 -12.63 10.25 -35.24
C ASN A 27 -12.17 8.79 -35.21
N ASP A 28 -12.02 8.25 -33.99
CA ASP A 28 -11.84 6.84 -33.74
C ASP A 28 -12.88 6.39 -32.70
N GLN A 29 -13.80 5.55 -33.13
CA GLN A 29 -14.78 4.90 -32.26
C GLN A 29 -14.11 3.70 -31.59
N ASN A 30 -13.54 3.92 -30.40
CA ASN A 30 -13.44 2.98 -29.28
C ASN A 30 -12.46 3.54 -28.23
N ASN A 31 -12.96 4.27 -27.25
CA ASN A 31 -12.23 4.51 -26.00
C ASN A 31 -13.21 4.83 -24.87
N TYR A 32 -13.08 4.10 -23.76
CA TYR A 32 -13.90 4.28 -22.58
C TYR A 32 -13.49 5.58 -21.85
N THR A 33 -14.47 6.40 -21.48
CA THR A 33 -14.21 7.81 -21.16
C THR A 33 -13.70 8.02 -19.74
N LEU A 34 -12.39 8.18 -19.59
CA LEU A 34 -11.78 8.88 -18.46
C LEU A 34 -12.39 10.28 -18.27
N ARG A 35 -12.52 10.72 -17.01
CA ARG A 35 -12.95 12.07 -16.66
C ARG A 35 -11.92 13.07 -17.21
N PRO A 36 -12.25 13.98 -18.14
CA PRO A 36 -11.23 14.81 -18.76
C PRO A 36 -10.66 15.82 -17.74
N PRO A 37 -9.33 16.05 -17.69
CA PRO A 37 -8.68 16.81 -16.60
C PRO A 37 -9.23 18.21 -16.33
N TRP A 38 -9.79 18.87 -17.34
CA TRP A 38 -10.42 20.19 -17.21
C TRP A 38 -11.66 20.19 -16.29
N PHE A 39 -12.33 19.05 -16.10
CA PHE A 39 -13.53 18.94 -15.26
C PHE A 39 -13.24 19.28 -13.80
N ASN A 40 -12.18 18.67 -13.25
CA ASN A 40 -11.75 18.93 -11.88
C ASN A 40 -11.31 20.40 -11.72
N TYR A 41 -10.65 20.98 -12.72
CA TYR A 41 -10.27 22.41 -12.74
C TYR A 41 -11.47 23.36 -12.66
N ILE A 42 -12.55 23.11 -13.41
CA ILE A 42 -13.76 23.95 -13.36
C ILE A 42 -14.45 23.85 -11.99
N LEU A 43 -14.55 22.64 -11.44
CA LEU A 43 -15.17 22.41 -10.13
C LEU A 43 -14.36 23.08 -9.00
N HIS A 44 -13.03 22.90 -9.00
CA HIS A 44 -12.14 23.54 -8.03
C HIS A 44 -12.18 25.06 -8.12
N SER A 45 -12.10 25.62 -9.33
CA SER A 45 -12.15 27.07 -9.55
C SER A 45 -13.47 27.68 -9.03
N SER A 46 -14.59 26.99 -9.27
CA SER A 46 -15.92 27.42 -8.81
C SER A 46 -16.03 27.42 -7.27
N VAL A 47 -15.53 26.37 -6.61
CA VAL A 47 -15.51 26.26 -5.14
C VAL A 47 -14.53 27.26 -4.50
N MET A 48 -13.37 27.50 -5.13
CA MET A 48 -12.38 28.46 -4.64
C MET A 48 -12.90 29.91 -4.73
N VAL A 49 -13.59 30.27 -5.82
CA VAL A 49 -14.27 31.57 -5.96
C VAL A 49 -15.34 31.75 -4.87
N LEU A 50 -16.13 30.72 -4.57
CA LEU A 50 -17.12 30.74 -3.48
C LEU A 50 -16.46 30.92 -2.10
N ARG A 51 -15.36 30.18 -1.82
CA ARG A 51 -14.61 30.26 -0.55
C ARG A 51 -13.87 31.58 -0.36
N LEU A 52 -13.38 32.23 -1.42
CA LEU A 52 -12.69 33.53 -1.32
C LEU A 52 -13.66 34.71 -1.16
N LEU A 53 -14.83 34.65 -1.81
CA LEU A 53 -15.80 35.74 -1.78
C LEU A 53 -16.69 35.74 -0.54
N MET A 54 -17.06 34.59 0.04
CA MET A 54 -17.95 34.56 1.21
C MET A 54 -17.37 35.26 2.46
N PRO A 55 -16.13 34.98 2.92
CA PRO A 55 -15.61 35.61 4.13
C PRO A 55 -15.41 37.13 3.98
N THR A 56 -14.94 37.57 2.80
CA THR A 56 -14.68 38.99 2.53
C THR A 56 -15.95 39.83 2.41
N TYR A 57 -17.06 39.25 1.94
CA TYR A 57 -18.38 39.91 1.93
C TYR A 57 -19.16 39.81 3.25
N LEU A 58 -18.95 38.76 4.05
CA LEU A 58 -19.67 38.58 5.33
C LEU A 58 -19.01 39.32 6.51
N THR A 59 -17.70 39.60 6.45
CA THR A 59 -16.98 40.27 7.55
C THR A 59 -16.80 41.78 7.37
N ARG A 60 -17.08 42.35 6.19
CA ARG A 60 -17.14 43.80 5.97
C ARG A 60 -18.56 44.26 5.65
N GLU A 61 -19.02 45.22 6.45
CA GLU A 61 -20.25 46.04 6.27
C GLU A 61 -21.61 45.44 6.65
N ALA A 62 -21.77 45.07 7.94
CA ALA A 62 -23.09 45.12 8.59
C ALA A 62 -23.50 46.55 9.06
N SER A 63 -22.63 47.56 8.91
CA SER A 63 -22.76 48.85 9.60
C SER A 63 -22.85 50.12 8.71
N HIS A 64 -22.77 50.02 7.37
CA HIS A 64 -22.74 51.21 6.50
C HIS A 64 -23.46 51.10 5.14
N PHE A 65 -24.70 50.59 5.12
CA PHE A 65 -25.50 50.54 3.88
C PHE A 65 -26.15 51.88 3.48
N GLY A 66 -25.38 52.70 2.76
CA GLY A 66 -25.90 53.77 1.92
C GLY A 66 -26.51 53.23 0.61
N LYS A 67 -27.52 53.92 0.04
CA LYS A 67 -28.32 53.49 -1.14
C LYS A 67 -27.55 53.24 -2.47
N LYS A 68 -26.22 53.29 -2.49
CA LYS A 68 -25.41 53.22 -3.72
C LYS A 68 -25.07 51.79 -4.19
N ASN A 69 -25.01 50.81 -3.28
CA ASN A 69 -24.51 49.44 -3.56
C ASN A 69 -25.58 48.43 -4.02
N LEU A 70 -26.81 48.87 -4.30
CA LEU A 70 -27.90 47.98 -4.74
C LEU A 70 -27.68 47.36 -6.13
N LYS A 71 -26.71 47.89 -6.90
CA LYS A 71 -26.37 47.40 -8.25
C LYS A 71 -25.38 46.24 -8.18
N ASP A 72 -24.42 46.32 -7.26
CA ASP A 72 -23.35 45.31 -7.11
C ASP A 72 -23.87 44.05 -6.42
N MET A 73 -24.76 44.19 -5.43
CA MET A 73 -25.54 43.06 -4.92
C MET A 73 -26.28 42.30 -6.04
N LYS A 74 -26.93 43.00 -6.98
CA LYS A 74 -27.64 42.37 -8.09
C LYS A 74 -26.70 41.66 -9.09
N ILE A 75 -25.45 42.09 -9.18
CA ILE A 75 -24.42 41.40 -9.98
C ILE A 75 -23.96 40.14 -9.23
N LEU A 76 -23.66 40.24 -7.94
CA LEU A 76 -23.24 39.12 -7.11
C LEU A 76 -24.30 38.01 -7.03
N THR A 77 -25.58 38.37 -6.81
CA THR A 77 -26.69 37.39 -6.84
C THR A 77 -26.80 36.69 -8.20
N LYS A 78 -26.64 37.43 -9.32
CA LYS A 78 -26.65 36.82 -10.66
C LYS A 78 -25.48 35.88 -10.89
N LEU A 79 -24.29 36.22 -10.39
CA LEU A 79 -23.11 35.36 -10.49
C LEU A 79 -23.32 34.05 -9.70
N LEU A 80 -23.82 34.16 -8.46
CA LEU A 80 -24.17 33.02 -7.61
C LEU A 80 -25.24 32.13 -8.26
N SER A 81 -26.32 32.72 -8.79
CA SER A 81 -27.35 31.98 -9.53
C SER A 81 -26.80 31.30 -10.78
N PHE A 82 -25.85 31.93 -11.50
CA PHE A 82 -25.21 31.32 -12.67
C PHE A 82 -24.30 30.15 -12.28
N CYS A 83 -23.46 30.29 -11.25
CA CYS A 83 -22.62 29.20 -10.75
C CYS A 83 -23.47 28.02 -10.24
N LEU A 84 -24.56 28.30 -9.51
CA LEU A 84 -25.46 27.26 -9.03
C LEU A 84 -26.21 26.57 -10.19
N ALA A 85 -26.66 27.33 -11.19
CA ALA A 85 -27.27 26.79 -12.39
C ALA A 85 -26.28 25.95 -13.22
N LEU A 86 -25.01 26.36 -13.29
CA LEU A 86 -23.95 25.60 -13.99
C LEU A 86 -23.67 24.27 -13.28
N VAL A 87 -23.55 24.28 -11.94
CA VAL A 87 -23.40 23.06 -11.15
C VAL A 87 -24.60 22.14 -11.36
N LEU A 88 -25.82 22.65 -11.25
CA LEU A 88 -27.05 21.87 -11.48
C LEU A 88 -27.16 21.33 -12.91
N PHE A 89 -26.77 22.10 -13.92
CA PHE A 89 -26.76 21.69 -15.33
C PHE A 89 -25.74 20.57 -15.58
N VAL A 90 -24.53 20.69 -14.99
CA VAL A 90 -23.50 19.64 -15.06
C VAL A 90 -23.94 18.36 -14.34
N THR A 91 -24.63 18.45 -13.19
CA THR A 91 -25.12 17.27 -12.46
C THR A 91 -26.39 16.64 -13.04
N THR A 92 -27.14 17.33 -13.92
CA THR A 92 -28.41 16.82 -14.48
C THR A 92 -28.32 16.33 -15.92
N LEU A 93 -27.32 16.76 -16.70
CA LEU A 93 -27.14 16.33 -18.09
C LEU A 93 -26.12 15.21 -18.29
N MET A 94 -25.30 14.91 -17.30
CA MET A 94 -24.61 13.63 -17.30
C MET A 94 -25.61 12.59 -16.78
N PRO A 95 -25.98 11.56 -17.59
CA PRO A 95 -26.67 10.42 -17.01
C PRO A 95 -25.78 9.87 -15.89
N SER A 96 -26.39 9.43 -14.80
CA SER A 96 -25.69 8.62 -13.80
C SER A 96 -25.39 7.26 -14.42
N ALA A 97 -24.40 7.23 -15.32
CA ALA A 97 -23.49 6.13 -15.39
C ALA A 97 -22.87 6.05 -13.98
N ALA A 98 -23.53 5.28 -13.12
CA ALA A 98 -22.82 4.60 -12.07
C ALA A 98 -21.65 3.94 -12.79
N MET A 99 -20.43 4.44 -12.54
CA MET A 99 -19.26 3.71 -12.96
C MET A 99 -19.32 2.43 -12.13
N ALA A 100 -19.84 1.37 -12.74
CA ALA A 100 -19.56 0.04 -12.24
C ALA A 100 -18.04 -0.02 -12.21
N SER A 101 -17.48 -0.12 -11.01
CA SER A 101 -16.13 -0.63 -10.85
C SER A 101 -16.05 -1.90 -11.71
N PRO A 102 -14.94 -2.15 -12.44
CA PRO A 102 -14.77 -3.41 -13.12
C PRO A 102 -15.02 -4.52 -12.08
N SER A 103 -16.00 -5.38 -12.35
CA SER A 103 -16.36 -6.44 -11.41
C SER A 103 -15.13 -7.32 -11.24
N ILE A 104 -14.52 -7.25 -10.06
CA ILE A 104 -13.36 -8.04 -9.70
C ILE A 104 -13.77 -9.50 -9.84
N ASP A 105 -12.90 -10.29 -10.45
CA ASP A 105 -13.24 -11.66 -10.76
C ASP A 105 -13.31 -12.49 -9.46
N PRO A 106 -14.25 -13.46 -9.35
CA PRO A 106 -14.40 -14.25 -8.14
C PRO A 106 -13.19 -15.12 -7.77
N GLU A 107 -12.27 -15.36 -8.71
CA GLU A 107 -11.05 -16.13 -8.44
C GLU A 107 -10.03 -15.26 -7.68
N THR A 108 -9.82 -14.01 -8.09
CA THR A 108 -9.06 -12.99 -7.33
C THR A 108 -9.58 -12.87 -5.90
N GLN A 109 -10.90 -12.82 -5.69
CA GLN A 109 -11.51 -12.76 -4.36
C GLN A 109 -11.19 -14.02 -3.52
N GLN A 110 -11.36 -15.21 -4.10
CA GLN A 110 -11.05 -16.50 -3.45
C GLN A 110 -9.57 -16.59 -3.04
N ILE A 111 -8.67 -16.28 -3.99
CA ILE A 111 -7.22 -16.37 -3.78
C ILE A 111 -6.75 -15.32 -2.76
N PHE A 112 -7.32 -14.11 -2.76
CA PHE A 112 -7.01 -13.10 -1.76
C PHE A 112 -7.38 -13.55 -0.34
N ILE A 113 -8.56 -14.15 -0.13
CA ILE A 113 -8.96 -14.68 1.18
C ILE A 113 -8.02 -15.80 1.65
N LEU A 114 -7.67 -16.75 0.77
CA LEU A 114 -6.69 -17.80 1.07
C LEU A 114 -5.30 -17.23 1.40
N SER A 115 -4.86 -16.23 0.63
CA SER A 115 -3.61 -15.49 0.86
C SER A 115 -3.57 -14.86 2.25
N ILE A 116 -4.60 -14.09 2.64
CA ILE A 116 -4.66 -13.45 3.96
C ILE A 116 -4.71 -14.50 5.08
N LEU A 117 -5.43 -15.61 4.90
CA LEU A 117 -5.59 -16.67 5.91
C LEU A 117 -4.25 -17.31 6.34
N SER A 118 -3.21 -17.24 5.51
CA SER A 118 -1.84 -17.65 5.90
C SER A 118 -1.28 -16.85 7.10
N ASN A 119 -1.83 -15.67 7.39
CA ASN A 119 -1.49 -14.82 8.54
C ASN A 119 -2.24 -15.21 9.83
N ALA A 120 -2.99 -16.33 9.89
CA ALA A 120 -3.89 -16.56 11.03
C ALA A 120 -3.22 -16.79 12.39
N ALA A 121 -1.90 -17.03 12.46
CA ALA A 121 -1.11 -17.02 13.70
C ALA A 121 -0.31 -15.72 13.93
N SER A 122 -0.57 -14.69 13.12
CA SER A 122 0.13 -13.40 13.19
C SER A 122 -0.27 -12.60 14.43
N GLY A 123 0.65 -11.79 14.96
CA GLY A 123 0.48 -11.04 16.22
C GLY A 123 0.46 -11.87 17.51
N VAL A 124 0.37 -13.20 17.43
CA VAL A 124 0.33 -14.09 18.60
C VAL A 124 1.73 -14.26 19.21
N ASP A 125 1.89 -13.87 20.48
CA ASP A 125 3.11 -14.11 21.25
C ASP A 125 3.19 -15.59 21.67
N SER A 126 4.09 -16.35 21.03
CA SER A 126 4.28 -17.78 21.26
C SER A 126 4.65 -18.14 22.71
N SER A 127 5.11 -17.18 23.52
CA SER A 127 5.38 -17.40 24.96
C SER A 127 4.12 -17.37 25.83
N LYS A 128 2.96 -16.99 25.27
CA LYS A 128 1.65 -17.04 25.92
C LYS A 128 0.86 -18.32 25.59
N LEU A 129 1.29 -19.09 24.58
CA LEU A 129 0.66 -20.35 24.21
C LEU A 129 0.97 -21.45 25.24
N VAL A 130 -0.03 -22.27 25.56
CA VAL A 130 0.07 -23.32 26.58
C VAL A 130 -0.32 -24.67 25.98
N GLY A 131 0.68 -25.49 25.67
CA GLY A 131 0.49 -26.84 25.14
C GLY A 131 0.33 -26.93 23.61
N GLU A 132 0.41 -25.80 22.90
CA GLU A 132 0.38 -25.71 21.44
C GLU A 132 1.49 -24.78 20.92
N THR A 133 1.89 -24.97 19.65
CA THR A 133 2.82 -24.09 18.94
C THR A 133 2.06 -23.08 18.06
N LEU A 134 2.78 -22.09 17.49
CA LEU A 134 2.21 -21.21 16.47
C LEU A 134 1.73 -21.99 15.22
N GLU A 135 2.37 -23.13 14.92
CA GLU A 135 1.99 -23.99 13.79
C GLU A 135 0.70 -24.78 14.08
N ASP A 136 0.56 -25.31 15.30
CA ASP A 136 -0.69 -25.95 15.75
C ASP A 136 -1.86 -24.95 15.72
N LEU A 137 -1.63 -23.72 16.21
CA LEU A 137 -2.63 -22.65 16.21
C LEU A 137 -2.99 -22.22 14.78
N LEU A 138 -2.00 -22.04 13.89
CA LEU A 138 -2.23 -21.73 12.49
C LEU A 138 -3.06 -22.83 11.82
N LYS A 139 -2.65 -24.08 11.99
CA LYS A 139 -3.37 -25.26 11.46
C LYS A 139 -4.81 -25.31 11.94
N LYS A 140 -5.04 -25.07 13.23
CA LYS A 140 -6.39 -24.96 13.81
C LYS A 140 -7.18 -23.82 13.17
N ARG A 141 -6.67 -22.59 13.16
CA ARG A 141 -7.40 -21.41 12.62
C ARG A 141 -7.71 -21.55 11.12
N VAL A 142 -6.76 -22.02 10.30
CA VAL A 142 -6.99 -22.29 8.87
C VAL A 142 -8.07 -23.36 8.69
N THR A 143 -7.97 -24.48 9.41
CA THR A 143 -8.92 -25.61 9.30
C THR A 143 -10.33 -25.24 9.79
N ASP A 144 -10.44 -24.48 10.87
CA ASP A 144 -11.72 -24.04 11.44
C ASP A 144 -12.41 -23.03 10.50
N PHE A 145 -11.64 -22.11 9.89
CA PHE A 145 -12.17 -21.09 8.99
C PHE A 145 -12.75 -21.68 7.71
N LEU A 146 -11.99 -22.55 7.02
CA LEU A 146 -12.42 -23.18 5.75
C LEU A 146 -13.62 -24.14 5.90
N LYS A 147 -14.03 -24.46 7.13
CA LYS A 147 -15.19 -25.33 7.44
C LYS A 147 -16.46 -24.57 7.77
N LYS A 148 -16.42 -23.24 7.88
CA LYS A 148 -17.61 -22.42 8.17
C LYS A 148 -18.55 -22.40 6.95
N ASP A 149 -19.85 -22.57 7.17
CA ASP A 149 -20.85 -22.59 6.09
C ASP A 149 -20.87 -21.29 5.26
N SER A 150 -20.65 -20.14 5.90
CA SER A 150 -20.53 -18.82 5.26
C SER A 150 -19.29 -18.74 4.35
N ILE A 151 -18.15 -19.21 4.83
CA ILE A 151 -16.90 -19.25 4.06
C ILE A 151 -17.01 -20.23 2.89
N ILE A 152 -17.64 -21.40 3.08
CA ILE A 152 -17.92 -22.34 1.99
C ILE A 152 -18.87 -21.72 0.94
N GLN A 153 -19.84 -20.89 1.36
CA GLN A 153 -20.70 -20.14 0.44
C GLN A 153 -19.94 -19.02 -0.32
N ALA A 154 -18.99 -18.36 0.34
CA ALA A 154 -18.22 -17.25 -0.24
C ALA A 154 -17.11 -17.71 -1.21
N ILE A 155 -16.30 -18.71 -0.83
CA ILE A 155 -15.11 -19.13 -1.60
C ILE A 155 -15.15 -20.58 -2.12
N GLY A 156 -16.20 -21.34 -1.79
CA GLY A 156 -16.30 -22.77 -2.07
C GLY A 156 -15.51 -23.62 -1.07
N THR A 157 -15.55 -24.94 -1.27
CA THR A 157 -14.77 -25.89 -0.46
C THR A 157 -13.32 -25.93 -0.93
N TRP A 158 -12.39 -25.81 0.02
CA TRP A 158 -10.94 -25.93 -0.19
C TRP A 158 -10.32 -26.85 0.86
N ASP A 159 -9.51 -27.81 0.43
CA ASP A 159 -8.80 -28.73 1.31
C ASP A 159 -7.35 -28.28 1.53
N VAL A 160 -6.86 -28.31 2.77
CA VAL A 160 -5.43 -28.07 3.05
C VAL A 160 -4.65 -29.36 2.79
N VAL A 161 -3.82 -29.36 1.74
CA VAL A 161 -3.09 -30.54 1.26
C VAL A 161 -1.61 -30.54 1.65
N TRP A 162 -1.03 -29.38 1.98
CA TRP A 162 0.33 -29.27 2.52
C TRP A 162 0.38 -28.17 3.59
N GLY A 163 1.07 -28.45 4.70
CA GLY A 163 1.16 -27.54 5.85
C GLY A 163 -0.15 -27.45 6.67
N PRO A 164 -0.44 -26.29 7.30
CA PRO A 164 0.40 -25.10 7.34
C PRO A 164 1.72 -25.32 8.07
N VAL A 165 2.76 -24.56 7.68
CA VAL A 165 4.09 -24.57 8.30
C VAL A 165 4.42 -23.16 8.78
N VAL A 166 5.02 -23.02 9.97
CA VAL A 166 5.45 -21.73 10.54
C VAL A 166 6.97 -21.67 10.71
N HIS A 167 7.60 -20.67 10.10
CA HIS A 167 8.96 -20.29 10.42
C HIS A 167 8.98 -19.17 11.47
N GLN A 168 9.66 -19.42 12.58
CA GLN A 168 9.93 -18.47 13.65
C GLN A 168 11.45 -18.32 13.80
N ILE A 169 11.99 -17.12 13.54
CA ILE A 169 13.42 -16.86 13.77
C ILE A 169 13.75 -17.06 15.26
N LYS A 170 14.89 -17.70 15.54
CA LYS A 170 15.35 -17.97 16.92
C LYS A 170 15.45 -16.67 17.73
N GLY A 171 14.63 -16.57 18.78
CA GLY A 171 14.56 -15.39 19.65
C GLY A 171 13.37 -14.47 19.35
N SER A 172 12.72 -14.60 18.18
CA SER A 172 11.39 -14.05 17.95
C SER A 172 10.36 -14.75 18.85
N LYS A 173 9.30 -14.02 19.20
CA LYS A 173 8.08 -14.56 19.83
C LYS A 173 6.94 -14.76 18.82
N TYR A 174 7.10 -14.27 17.60
CA TYR A 174 6.06 -14.20 16.57
C TYR A 174 6.48 -14.98 15.33
N ALA A 175 5.49 -15.43 14.55
CA ALA A 175 5.73 -15.99 13.22
C ALA A 175 6.47 -14.97 12.33
N THR A 176 7.51 -15.43 11.65
CA THR A 176 8.28 -14.64 10.66
C THR A 176 7.76 -14.90 9.26
N ASN A 177 7.47 -16.16 8.94
CA ASN A 177 6.80 -16.57 7.72
C ASN A 177 5.87 -17.74 8.03
N SER A 178 4.80 -17.86 7.26
CA SER A 178 3.98 -19.07 7.23
C SER A 178 3.58 -19.39 5.79
N MET A 179 3.38 -20.67 5.51
CA MET A 179 2.97 -21.14 4.19
C MET A 179 2.08 -22.37 4.31
N TYR A 180 1.08 -22.47 3.45
CA TYR A 180 0.26 -23.67 3.29
C TYR A 180 -0.20 -23.82 1.84
N VAL A 181 -0.68 -24.99 1.47
CA VAL A 181 -1.31 -25.22 0.15
C VAL A 181 -2.77 -25.61 0.34
N ALA A 182 -3.67 -24.80 -0.22
CA ALA A 182 -5.08 -25.14 -0.40
C ALA A 182 -5.30 -25.78 -1.78
N LYS A 183 -6.19 -26.77 -1.88
CA LYS A 183 -6.57 -27.44 -3.12
C LYS A 183 -8.07 -27.37 -3.36
N LYS A 184 -8.45 -27.16 -4.62
CA LYS A 184 -9.81 -27.30 -5.14
C LYS A 184 -9.68 -27.81 -6.57
N ASP A 185 -10.24 -28.99 -6.84
CA ASP A 185 -10.07 -29.71 -8.10
C ASP A 185 -8.58 -29.82 -8.50
N ASN A 186 -8.16 -29.22 -9.63
CA ASN A 186 -6.78 -29.19 -10.10
C ASN A 186 -6.03 -27.87 -9.78
N GLN A 187 -6.63 -26.97 -8.99
CA GLN A 187 -6.01 -25.72 -8.54
C GLN A 187 -5.35 -25.90 -7.15
N TYR A 188 -4.11 -25.42 -7.01
CA TYR A 188 -3.30 -25.47 -5.80
C TYR A 188 -2.83 -24.06 -5.43
N VAL A 189 -3.42 -23.47 -4.39
CA VAL A 189 -3.06 -22.13 -3.91
C VAL A 189 -2.00 -22.25 -2.82
N VAL A 190 -0.75 -21.90 -3.17
CA VAL A 190 0.38 -21.72 -2.26
C VAL A 190 0.25 -20.35 -1.60
N ALA A 191 -0.39 -20.31 -0.43
CA ALA A 191 -0.65 -19.08 0.32
C ALA A 191 0.49 -18.77 1.29
N ILE A 192 1.05 -17.56 1.19
CA ILE A 192 2.31 -17.16 1.85
C ILE A 192 2.12 -15.89 2.67
N ALA A 193 2.50 -15.96 3.96
CA ALA A 193 2.59 -14.83 4.87
C ALA A 193 4.04 -14.42 5.15
N GLY A 194 4.21 -13.12 5.39
CA GLY A 194 5.41 -12.53 5.99
C GLY A 194 5.20 -12.16 7.46
N THR A 195 6.14 -11.37 7.99
CA THR A 195 6.11 -10.82 9.35
C THR A 195 4.83 -10.03 9.63
N ASN A 196 4.47 -9.94 10.91
CA ASN A 196 3.23 -9.36 11.42
C ASN A 196 2.86 -7.95 10.88
N PRO A 197 1.72 -7.78 10.18
CA PRO A 197 1.29 -6.48 9.64
C PRO A 197 0.89 -5.47 10.73
N SER A 198 0.58 -5.86 11.97
CA SER A 198 0.34 -4.87 13.03
C SER A 198 1.59 -4.10 13.46
N SER A 199 2.78 -4.55 13.01
CA SER A 199 4.08 -3.94 13.29
C SER A 199 4.73 -3.29 12.06
N LEU A 200 3.90 -2.88 11.07
CA LEU A 200 4.23 -2.38 9.73
C LEU A 200 5.52 -1.57 9.54
N PHE A 201 5.97 -0.83 10.55
CA PHE A 201 7.05 0.15 10.43
C PHE A 201 8.37 -0.28 11.08
N ASP A 202 8.32 -1.14 12.09
CA ASP A 202 9.52 -1.75 12.67
C ASP A 202 10.12 -2.78 11.70
N TRP A 203 9.27 -3.59 11.06
CA TRP A 203 9.74 -4.65 10.15
C TRP A 203 10.10 -4.15 8.75
N PHE A 204 9.37 -3.18 8.20
CA PHE A 204 9.47 -2.86 6.77
C PHE A 204 10.89 -2.44 6.30
N PRO A 205 11.59 -1.48 6.94
CA PRO A 205 12.96 -1.13 6.53
C PRO A 205 14.02 -2.16 6.94
N GLU A 206 13.80 -2.88 8.05
CA GLU A 206 14.81 -3.77 8.65
C GLU A 206 14.80 -5.18 8.02
N ASP A 207 13.64 -5.83 7.93
CA ASP A 207 13.50 -7.21 7.45
C ASP A 207 13.90 -7.34 5.97
N PHE A 208 13.53 -6.37 5.12
CA PHE A 208 13.94 -6.39 3.71
C PHE A 208 15.44 -6.18 3.50
N SER A 209 16.17 -5.60 4.47
CA SER A 209 17.62 -5.37 4.37
C SER A 209 18.06 -4.73 3.03
N VAL A 210 17.25 -3.80 2.50
CA VAL A 210 17.32 -3.33 1.10
C VAL A 210 18.62 -2.66 0.69
N LYS A 211 19.40 -2.17 1.66
CA LYS A 211 20.76 -1.61 1.47
C LYS A 211 21.75 -2.63 0.87
N LYS A 212 21.38 -3.91 0.82
CA LYS A 212 22.16 -4.99 0.21
C LYS A 212 21.27 -5.82 -0.72
N GLN A 213 21.80 -6.12 -1.90
CA GLN A 213 21.18 -6.97 -2.91
C GLN A 213 21.97 -8.25 -3.14
N VAL A 214 21.33 -9.24 -3.74
CA VAL A 214 21.90 -10.54 -4.10
C VAL A 214 21.55 -10.85 -5.56
N ASP A 215 22.54 -11.29 -6.34
CA ASP A 215 22.34 -11.75 -7.73
C ASP A 215 21.28 -12.85 -7.78
N TRP A 216 20.29 -12.71 -8.67
CA TRP A 216 19.38 -13.81 -9.01
C TRP A 216 20.15 -14.86 -9.82
N GLN A 217 20.20 -16.08 -9.30
CA GLN A 217 20.94 -17.21 -9.89
C GLN A 217 19.98 -18.28 -10.42
N ASN A 218 18.94 -17.83 -11.14
CA ASN A 218 17.84 -18.67 -11.65
C ASN A 218 17.19 -19.48 -10.50
N GLY A 219 16.72 -18.78 -9.47
CA GLY A 219 16.19 -19.36 -8.23
C GLY A 219 17.24 -19.99 -7.29
N ASP A 220 18.31 -20.57 -7.80
CA ASP A 220 19.32 -21.27 -7.00
C ASP A 220 20.29 -20.30 -6.30
N ILE A 221 19.92 -19.82 -5.11
CA ILE A 221 20.72 -18.84 -4.34
C ILE A 221 21.20 -19.44 -3.00
N PRO A 222 22.25 -20.29 -2.96
CA PRO A 222 22.51 -21.18 -1.82
C PRO A 222 22.78 -20.52 -0.46
N LYS A 223 23.18 -19.24 -0.41
CA LYS A 223 23.68 -18.58 0.82
C LYS A 223 23.34 -17.08 0.97
N CYS A 224 22.42 -16.53 0.17
CA CYS A 224 22.11 -15.09 0.11
C CYS A 224 23.35 -14.18 0.20
N ARG A 225 24.40 -14.57 -0.52
CA ARG A 225 25.72 -13.94 -0.42
C ARG A 225 25.74 -12.65 -1.21
N VAL A 226 25.69 -11.55 -0.47
CA VAL A 226 25.89 -10.20 -0.96
C VAL A 226 27.29 -10.10 -1.59
N LYS A 227 27.34 -9.77 -2.88
CA LYS A 227 28.45 -8.99 -3.42
C LYS A 227 28.15 -7.54 -3.08
N PHE A 228 29.16 -6.75 -2.69
CA PHE A 228 28.96 -5.30 -2.53
C PHE A 228 28.35 -4.71 -3.81
N ARG A 229 27.56 -3.63 -3.70
CA ARG A 229 26.94 -2.94 -4.85
C ARG A 229 27.99 -2.78 -5.95
N ASP A 230 27.82 -3.57 -7.00
CA ASP A 230 28.60 -3.52 -8.23
C ASP A 230 27.60 -3.21 -9.34
N GLU A 231 27.81 -2.09 -10.01
CA GLU A 231 26.92 -1.52 -11.03
C GLU A 231 26.92 -2.44 -12.25
N THR A 232 25.98 -3.38 -12.23
CA THR A 232 25.91 -4.47 -13.20
C THR A 232 24.46 -4.71 -13.56
N ASP A 233 24.20 -4.68 -14.86
CA ASP A 233 22.88 -4.80 -15.50
C ASP A 233 22.34 -6.23 -15.39
N LYS A 234 22.04 -6.64 -14.15
CA LYS A 234 21.75 -8.02 -13.78
C LYS A 234 20.56 -8.08 -12.83
N PRO A 235 19.67 -9.08 -13.01
CA PRO A 235 18.62 -9.38 -12.05
C PRO A 235 19.17 -9.57 -10.63
N LYS A 236 18.66 -8.77 -9.68
CA LYS A 236 19.01 -8.85 -8.25
C LYS A 236 17.78 -8.67 -7.39
N ILE A 237 17.71 -9.41 -6.29
CA ILE A 237 16.69 -9.26 -5.24
C ILE A 237 17.30 -8.61 -3.99
N SER A 238 16.46 -8.02 -3.14
CA SER A 238 16.92 -7.55 -1.83
C SER A 238 17.45 -8.71 -0.98
N LYS A 239 18.37 -8.43 -0.05
CA LYS A 239 18.89 -9.45 0.86
C LYS A 239 17.78 -10.07 1.72
N GLY A 240 16.80 -9.28 2.16
CA GLY A 240 15.66 -9.77 2.93
C GLY A 240 14.73 -10.65 2.11
N THR A 241 14.40 -10.26 0.87
CA THR A 241 13.67 -11.09 -0.10
C THR A 241 14.37 -12.44 -0.28
N CYS A 242 15.70 -12.45 -0.42
CA CYS A 242 16.46 -13.69 -0.50
C CYS A 242 16.35 -14.55 0.78
N ILE A 243 16.47 -13.92 1.96
CA ILE A 243 16.34 -14.64 3.25
C ILE A 243 14.95 -15.28 3.37
N GLY A 244 13.88 -14.51 3.09
CA GLY A 244 12.50 -15.00 3.09
C GLY A 244 12.29 -16.14 2.09
N LEU A 245 12.75 -15.98 0.84
CA LEU A 245 12.71 -17.03 -0.18
C LEU A 245 13.36 -18.33 0.34
N LYS A 246 14.59 -18.25 0.87
CA LYS A 246 15.27 -19.42 1.42
C LYS A 246 14.53 -20.05 2.59
N LYS A 247 13.78 -19.28 3.39
CA LYS A 247 12.93 -19.84 4.45
C LYS A 247 11.70 -20.56 3.93
N LEU A 248 11.06 -20.05 2.88
CA LEU A 248 9.96 -20.76 2.22
C LEU A 248 10.43 -22.06 1.54
N GLU A 249 11.56 -22.04 0.84
CA GLU A 249 12.17 -23.24 0.23
C GLU A 249 12.66 -24.28 1.27
N GLU A 250 13.01 -23.86 2.49
CA GLU A 250 13.44 -24.73 3.58
C GLU A 250 12.27 -25.31 4.41
N MET A 251 11.05 -24.78 4.29
CA MET A 251 9.87 -25.27 5.02
C MET A 251 9.47 -26.69 4.57
N LYS A 252 9.02 -27.49 5.52
CA LYS A 252 8.60 -28.88 5.30
C LYS A 252 7.33 -29.22 6.06
N SER A 253 6.39 -29.84 5.35
CA SER A 253 5.25 -30.54 5.95
C SER A 253 5.47 -32.04 5.74
N SER A 254 5.38 -32.85 6.81
CA SER A 254 5.66 -34.30 6.74
C SER A 254 7.01 -34.63 6.05
N ASP A 255 8.07 -33.89 6.43
CA ASP A 255 9.42 -33.93 5.85
C ASP A 255 9.58 -33.54 4.36
N GLN A 256 8.50 -33.18 3.65
CA GLN A 256 8.49 -32.80 2.23
C GLN A 256 8.42 -31.28 2.03
N THR A 257 9.23 -30.71 1.12
CA THR A 257 9.13 -29.27 0.79
C THR A 257 7.90 -29.00 -0.08
N VAL A 258 7.47 -27.74 -0.18
CA VAL A 258 6.30 -27.39 -1.00
C VAL A 258 6.50 -27.69 -2.49
N LEU A 259 7.71 -27.50 -3.02
CA LEU A 259 8.00 -27.78 -4.43
C LEU A 259 8.12 -29.28 -4.70
N ASP A 260 8.70 -30.06 -3.79
CA ASP A 260 8.71 -31.52 -3.91
C ASP A 260 7.28 -32.08 -3.91
N PHE A 261 6.42 -31.57 -3.01
CA PHE A 261 5.00 -31.93 -2.92
C PHE A 261 4.26 -31.62 -4.22
N LEU A 262 4.34 -30.37 -4.71
CA LEU A 262 3.69 -29.98 -5.97
C LEU A 262 4.20 -30.79 -7.16
N GLY A 263 5.50 -31.13 -7.19
CA GLY A 263 6.08 -32.00 -8.21
C GLY A 263 5.50 -33.40 -8.19
N ASP A 264 5.21 -33.94 -7.02
CA ASP A 264 4.61 -35.27 -6.89
C ASP A 264 3.11 -35.25 -7.22
N GLU A 265 2.37 -34.19 -6.90
CA GLU A 265 0.99 -33.99 -7.37
C GLU A 265 0.93 -33.91 -8.91
N VAL A 266 1.81 -33.11 -9.56
CA VAL A 266 1.88 -33.00 -11.03
C VAL A 266 2.19 -34.35 -11.69
N LYS A 267 3.15 -35.12 -11.17
CA LYS A 267 3.46 -36.47 -11.67
C LYS A 267 2.32 -37.46 -11.45
N SER A 268 1.47 -37.25 -10.44
CA SER A 268 0.43 -38.20 -10.03
C SER A 268 -0.92 -38.00 -10.74
N ALA A 269 -1.18 -36.84 -11.33
CA ALA A 269 -2.45 -36.56 -12.02
C ALA A 269 -2.68 -37.45 -13.27
N GLY A 270 -1.61 -37.95 -13.89
CA GLY A 270 -1.69 -38.85 -15.04
C GLY A 270 -2.02 -38.14 -16.36
N GLU A 271 -2.16 -38.93 -17.43
CA GLU A 271 -2.47 -38.45 -18.78
C GLU A 271 -3.95 -38.72 -19.14
N PRO A 272 -4.69 -37.74 -19.69
CA PRO A 272 -4.28 -36.35 -19.90
C PRO A 272 -4.21 -35.59 -18.57
N THR A 273 -3.19 -34.75 -18.41
CA THR A 273 -3.16 -33.77 -17.33
C THR A 273 -4.32 -32.79 -17.53
N GLU A 274 -5.32 -32.85 -16.66
CA GLU A 274 -6.29 -31.78 -16.54
C GLU A 274 -5.56 -30.55 -15.96
N ASN A 275 -5.00 -29.74 -16.86
CA ASN A 275 -4.10 -28.59 -16.64
C ASN A 275 -4.05 -28.10 -15.18
N ILE A 276 -3.04 -28.55 -14.43
CA ILE A 276 -2.88 -28.21 -13.02
C ILE A 276 -2.50 -26.74 -12.90
N GLU A 277 -3.17 -26.00 -12.01
CA GLU A 277 -2.84 -24.60 -11.77
C GLU A 277 -2.17 -24.46 -10.40
N ILE A 278 -0.90 -24.05 -10.40
CA ILE A 278 -0.12 -23.77 -9.20
C ILE A 278 -0.11 -22.26 -9.00
N ILE A 279 -0.88 -21.81 -8.02
CA ILE A 279 -1.19 -20.40 -7.77
C ILE A 279 -0.38 -19.92 -6.57
N PHE A 280 0.61 -19.07 -6.78
CA PHE A 280 1.39 -18.46 -5.69
C PHE A 280 0.75 -17.14 -5.27
N ALA A 281 0.30 -17.06 -4.02
CA ALA A 281 -0.39 -15.88 -3.51
C ALA A 281 0.15 -15.45 -2.15
N GLY A 282 0.13 -14.15 -1.89
CA GLY A 282 0.59 -13.61 -0.62
C GLY A 282 0.25 -12.14 -0.47
N HIS A 283 0.28 -11.68 0.77
CA HIS A 283 -0.04 -10.30 1.14
C HIS A 283 1.14 -9.65 1.86
N SER A 284 1.32 -8.32 1.70
CA SER A 284 2.39 -7.56 2.36
C SER A 284 3.79 -8.07 1.97
N LEU A 285 4.68 -8.37 2.93
CA LEU A 285 5.92 -9.11 2.66
C LEU A 285 5.67 -10.44 1.92
N GLY A 286 4.55 -11.14 2.18
CA GLY A 286 4.11 -12.29 1.38
C GLY A 286 3.81 -11.95 -0.09
N GLY A 287 3.38 -10.71 -0.39
CA GLY A 287 3.20 -10.20 -1.75
C GLY A 287 4.52 -9.93 -2.50
N ALA A 288 5.64 -9.75 -1.80
CA ALA A 288 6.97 -9.74 -2.42
C ALA A 288 7.58 -11.15 -2.54
N LEU A 289 7.28 -12.04 -1.57
CA LEU A 289 7.84 -13.38 -1.52
C LEU A 289 7.13 -14.38 -2.46
N SER A 290 5.80 -14.32 -2.61
CA SER A 290 5.03 -15.17 -3.53
C SER A 290 5.49 -15.10 -5.00
N PRO A 291 5.66 -13.93 -5.65
CA PRO A 291 6.19 -13.87 -7.02
C PRO A 291 7.64 -14.34 -7.10
N THR A 292 8.44 -14.06 -6.07
CA THR A 292 9.83 -14.51 -6.01
C THR A 292 9.92 -16.04 -5.92
N LEU A 293 9.05 -16.69 -5.12
CA LEU A 293 8.99 -18.15 -5.04
C LEU A 293 8.42 -18.78 -6.32
N ALA A 294 7.42 -18.15 -6.95
CA ALA A 294 6.88 -18.60 -8.24
C ALA A 294 7.96 -18.61 -9.33
N LEU A 295 8.76 -17.54 -9.43
CA LEU A 295 9.88 -17.47 -10.37
C LEU A 295 10.98 -18.47 -10.01
N ALA A 296 11.27 -18.68 -8.71
CA ALA A 296 12.21 -19.71 -8.26
C ALA A 296 11.72 -21.12 -8.61
N ALA A 297 10.42 -21.39 -8.52
CA ALA A 297 9.81 -22.67 -8.89
C ALA A 297 9.93 -22.92 -10.40
N LEU A 298 9.63 -21.91 -11.22
CA LEU A 298 9.76 -21.98 -12.69
C LEU A 298 11.22 -22.19 -13.12
N ASP A 299 12.15 -21.37 -12.61
CA ASP A 299 13.58 -21.47 -12.95
C ASP A 299 14.22 -22.78 -12.47
N GLN A 300 13.64 -23.43 -11.45
CA GLN A 300 14.13 -24.69 -10.86
C GLN A 300 13.24 -25.91 -11.19
N GLN A 301 12.34 -25.82 -12.17
CA GLN A 301 11.37 -26.88 -12.55
C GLN A 301 11.99 -28.28 -12.65
N SER A 302 13.16 -28.41 -13.26
CA SER A 302 13.87 -29.68 -13.43
C SER A 302 14.38 -30.30 -12.12
N LYS A 303 14.44 -29.56 -11.02
CA LYS A 303 14.88 -30.05 -9.70
C LYS A 303 13.76 -30.76 -8.94
N TRP A 304 12.53 -30.24 -9.00
CA TRP A 304 11.39 -30.72 -8.20
C TRP A 304 10.39 -31.55 -9.04
N CYS A 305 10.12 -31.11 -10.27
CA CYS A 305 9.21 -31.79 -11.19
C CYS A 305 9.94 -32.78 -12.13
N GLY A 306 11.23 -32.52 -12.43
CA GLY A 306 12.06 -33.44 -13.20
C GLY A 306 11.75 -33.40 -14.71
N SER A 307 10.88 -34.29 -15.18
CA SER A 307 10.50 -34.42 -16.59
C SER A 307 9.23 -33.67 -17.00
N CYS A 308 8.61 -32.92 -16.08
CA CYS A 308 7.40 -32.15 -16.39
C CYS A 308 7.68 -31.08 -17.45
N GLU A 309 6.76 -30.91 -18.39
CA GLU A 309 6.74 -29.88 -19.44
C GLU A 309 5.77 -28.74 -19.08
N GLU A 310 5.86 -27.59 -19.75
CA GLU A 310 4.96 -26.43 -19.54
C GLU A 310 3.48 -26.71 -19.85
N LYS A 311 3.17 -27.87 -20.45
CA LYS A 311 1.81 -28.35 -20.71
C LYS A 311 1.19 -29.08 -19.51
N ASP A 312 2.01 -29.52 -18.56
CA ASP A 312 1.58 -30.40 -17.46
C ASP A 312 0.99 -29.60 -16.28
N PHE A 313 1.43 -28.34 -16.15
CA PHE A 313 0.93 -27.38 -15.16
C PHE A 313 1.17 -25.94 -15.61
N LYS A 314 0.33 -25.03 -15.13
CA LYS A 314 0.46 -23.57 -15.27
C LYS A 314 0.83 -22.95 -13.92
N ILE A 315 1.84 -22.09 -13.88
CA ILE A 315 2.09 -21.22 -12.73
C ILE A 315 1.29 -19.94 -12.90
N LEU A 316 0.51 -19.58 -11.88
CA LEU A 316 -0.18 -18.30 -11.72
C LEU A 316 0.33 -17.58 -10.48
N VAL A 317 0.25 -16.25 -10.45
CA VAL A 317 0.73 -15.46 -9.31
C VAL A 317 -0.23 -14.32 -8.96
N TYR A 318 -0.65 -14.25 -7.69
CA TYR A 318 -1.55 -13.22 -7.18
C TYR A 318 -0.90 -12.50 -5.97
N PRO A 319 0.12 -11.65 -6.20
CA PRO A 319 0.71 -10.84 -5.15
C PRO A 319 -0.21 -9.67 -4.80
N SER A 320 -0.54 -9.53 -3.51
CA SER A 320 -1.29 -8.38 -2.98
C SER A 320 -0.41 -7.52 -2.06
N ALA A 321 -0.54 -6.20 -2.15
CA ALA A 321 0.11 -5.24 -1.25
C ALA A 321 1.64 -5.42 -1.10
N GLY A 322 2.31 -5.98 -2.11
CA GLY A 322 3.73 -6.32 -2.04
C GLY A 322 4.65 -5.16 -2.40
N PRO A 323 5.70 -4.87 -1.62
CA PRO A 323 6.77 -3.95 -2.03
C PRO A 323 7.69 -4.59 -3.07
N THR A 324 8.58 -3.80 -3.68
CA THR A 324 9.50 -4.27 -4.72
C THR A 324 10.45 -5.37 -4.20
N PRO A 325 10.46 -6.59 -4.78
CA PRO A 325 11.34 -7.66 -4.31
C PRO A 325 12.81 -7.46 -4.72
N GLY A 326 13.07 -6.68 -5.77
CA GLY A 326 14.37 -6.55 -6.43
C GLY A 326 14.49 -5.34 -7.35
N ASN A 327 15.58 -5.31 -8.12
CA ASN A 327 15.89 -4.21 -9.04
C ASN A 327 15.12 -4.31 -10.38
N LYS A 328 15.16 -3.24 -11.18
CA LYS A 328 14.55 -3.15 -12.51
C LYS A 328 14.92 -4.32 -13.43
N TYR A 329 16.14 -4.86 -13.32
CA TYR A 329 16.57 -6.02 -14.10
C TYR A 329 15.88 -7.31 -13.64
N PHE A 330 15.63 -7.47 -12.34
CA PHE A 330 14.83 -8.57 -11.80
C PHE A 330 13.36 -8.42 -12.20
N ALA A 331 12.79 -7.21 -12.11
CA ALA A 331 11.43 -6.94 -12.58
C ALA A 331 11.27 -7.26 -14.07
N ASN A 332 12.15 -6.74 -14.95
CA ASN A 332 12.13 -7.06 -16.38
C ASN A 332 12.28 -8.56 -16.67
N TYR A 333 13.12 -9.27 -15.91
CA TYR A 333 13.27 -10.72 -16.06
C TYR A 333 12.02 -11.47 -15.62
N TYR A 334 11.43 -11.11 -14.48
CA TYR A 334 10.17 -11.65 -13.98
C TYR A 334 9.03 -11.43 -14.98
N ASP A 335 8.83 -10.19 -15.45
CA ASP A 335 7.78 -9.82 -16.38
C ASP A 335 7.90 -10.61 -17.70
N SER A 336 9.12 -10.89 -18.15
CA SER A 336 9.38 -11.71 -19.35
C SER A 336 9.10 -13.22 -19.19
N ARG A 337 8.83 -13.69 -17.97
CA ARG A 337 8.66 -15.12 -17.64
C ARG A 337 7.31 -15.44 -17.00
N LEU A 338 6.76 -14.54 -16.21
CA LEU A 338 5.53 -14.73 -15.43
C LEU A 338 4.56 -13.54 -15.51
N GLY A 339 4.91 -12.42 -16.17
CA GLY A 339 4.04 -11.22 -16.21
C GLY A 339 2.62 -11.52 -16.69
N GLU A 340 2.47 -12.19 -17.85
CA GLU A 340 1.17 -12.57 -18.42
C GLU A 340 0.37 -13.58 -17.55
N ASN A 341 1.03 -14.22 -16.58
CA ASN A 341 0.43 -15.15 -15.62
C ASN A 341 0.29 -14.54 -14.20
N THR A 342 0.52 -13.24 -14.06
CA THR A 342 0.47 -12.52 -12.79
C THR A 342 -0.71 -11.56 -12.76
N THR A 343 -1.38 -11.47 -11.62
CA THR A 343 -2.38 -10.44 -11.31
C THR A 343 -1.90 -9.70 -10.06
N ARG A 344 -1.16 -8.60 -10.24
CA ARG A 344 -0.64 -7.79 -9.13
C ARG A 344 -1.76 -6.91 -8.59
N ILE A 345 -2.12 -7.11 -7.32
CA ILE A 345 -3.23 -6.40 -6.65
C ILE A 345 -2.63 -5.37 -5.69
N TRP A 346 -2.99 -4.10 -5.83
CA TRP A 346 -2.48 -3.07 -4.93
C TRP A 346 -3.44 -1.89 -4.81
N ASN A 347 -3.46 -1.27 -3.64
CA ASN A 347 -4.20 -0.05 -3.34
C ASN A 347 -3.32 1.18 -3.64
N ASP A 348 -3.84 2.14 -4.41
CA ASP A 348 -3.11 3.33 -4.87
C ASP A 348 -2.67 4.28 -3.74
N ILE A 349 -3.30 4.19 -2.56
CA ILE A 349 -2.93 4.93 -1.35
C ILE A 349 -2.40 4.04 -0.20
N ASP A 350 -2.07 2.77 -0.48
CA ASP A 350 -1.26 1.92 0.41
C ASP A 350 0.23 2.23 0.21
N ILE A 351 0.92 2.56 1.30
CA ILE A 351 2.34 2.91 1.30
C ILE A 351 3.28 1.74 0.98
N VAL A 352 2.85 0.49 1.18
CA VAL A 352 3.76 -0.67 1.09
C VAL A 352 4.17 -0.97 -0.36
N PRO A 353 3.27 -1.04 -1.35
CA PRO A 353 3.61 -1.14 -2.77
C PRO A 353 4.53 -0.03 -3.29
N HIS A 354 4.57 1.14 -2.62
CA HIS A 354 5.40 2.27 -3.03
C HIS A 354 6.89 2.07 -2.72
N ALA A 355 7.27 1.24 -1.75
CA ALA A 355 8.70 0.97 -1.52
C ALA A 355 9.17 -0.22 -2.39
N TRP A 356 10.41 -0.24 -2.86
CA TRP A 356 11.54 0.64 -2.56
C TRP A 356 11.94 1.51 -3.78
N ASP A 357 11.01 1.65 -4.72
CA ASP A 357 11.13 2.52 -5.89
C ASP A 357 11.15 4.00 -5.46
N GLU A 358 12.14 4.76 -5.91
CA GLU A 358 12.41 6.11 -5.40
C GLU A 358 11.30 7.12 -5.78
N ASP A 359 10.82 7.07 -7.02
CA ASP A 359 9.75 7.93 -7.53
C ASP A 359 8.40 7.63 -6.85
N MET A 360 8.19 6.37 -6.42
CA MET A 360 7.03 5.97 -5.64
C MET A 360 7.17 6.35 -4.15
N LEU A 361 8.34 6.18 -3.54
CA LEU A 361 8.61 6.63 -2.17
C LEU A 361 8.31 8.13 -1.98
N ASP A 362 8.68 8.97 -2.96
CA ASP A 362 8.39 10.41 -2.95
C ASP A 362 6.88 10.76 -2.98
N LYS A 363 6.01 9.83 -3.37
CA LYS A 363 4.54 10.03 -3.34
C LYS A 363 3.95 9.83 -1.94
N ILE A 364 4.59 9.03 -1.08
CA ILE A 364 4.08 8.62 0.25
C ILE A 364 3.59 9.81 1.11
N PRO A 365 4.34 10.92 1.27
CA PRO A 365 3.86 12.06 2.06
C PRO A 365 2.59 12.70 1.46
N GLY A 366 2.38 12.53 0.16
CA GLY A 366 1.28 13.11 -0.58
C GLY A 366 -0.03 12.31 -0.58
N LEU A 367 -0.04 11.05 -0.14
CA LEU A 367 -1.19 10.15 -0.32
C LEU A 367 -2.44 10.62 0.44
N TYR A 368 -2.29 11.08 1.69
CA TYR A 368 -3.41 11.47 2.55
C TYR A 368 -3.58 13.00 2.70
N LYS A 369 -2.86 13.79 1.89
CA LYS A 369 -2.55 15.23 2.12
C LYS A 369 -3.74 16.22 2.22
N TRP A 370 -4.97 15.75 2.08
CA TRP A 370 -6.19 16.54 2.22
C TRP A 370 -6.86 16.40 3.59
N ASP A 371 -6.65 15.24 4.23
CA ASP A 371 -7.27 14.85 5.49
C ASP A 371 -6.21 14.68 6.61
N ILE A 372 -5.00 14.26 6.23
CA ILE A 372 -3.83 14.12 7.09
C ILE A 372 -2.67 14.88 6.46
N LEU A 373 -2.24 15.97 7.09
CA LEU A 373 -1.01 16.66 6.68
C LEU A 373 0.21 15.79 7.03
N PRO A 374 1.11 15.49 6.07
CA PRO A 374 2.34 14.75 6.36
C PRO A 374 3.25 15.58 7.27
N GLY A 375 3.34 15.18 8.54
CA GLY A 375 4.29 15.75 9.50
C GLY A 375 5.74 15.54 9.09
N MET A 376 6.67 16.29 9.70
CA MET A 376 8.10 16.19 9.38
C MET A 376 8.64 14.77 9.58
N ALA A 377 8.15 14.04 10.58
CA ALA A 377 8.52 12.64 10.81
C ALA A 377 8.20 11.71 9.63
N VAL A 378 7.05 11.89 8.95
CA VAL A 378 6.66 11.07 7.78
C VAL A 378 7.63 11.31 6.62
N ARG A 379 8.04 12.57 6.40
CA ARG A 379 9.02 12.90 5.37
C ARG A 379 10.41 12.34 5.70
N ALA A 380 10.83 12.42 6.96
CA ALA A 380 12.09 11.84 7.42
C ALA A 380 12.12 10.30 7.24
N LEU A 381 11.00 9.60 7.48
CA LEU A 381 10.89 8.15 7.19
C LEU A 381 11.08 7.84 5.71
N VAL A 382 10.52 8.67 4.82
CA VAL A 382 10.66 8.50 3.36
C VAL A 382 12.10 8.74 2.92
N GLU A 383 12.78 9.77 3.41
CA GLU A 383 14.20 10.01 3.07
C GLU A 383 15.13 8.91 3.62
N ILE A 384 14.86 8.35 4.81
CA ILE A 384 15.60 7.19 5.32
C ILE A 384 15.31 5.94 4.47
N ALA A 385 14.06 5.74 4.06
CA ALA A 385 13.70 4.65 3.13
C ALA A 385 14.47 4.78 1.79
N LYS A 386 14.63 6.00 1.28
CA LYS A 386 15.42 6.32 0.09
C LYS A 386 16.92 6.09 0.29
N ASP A 387 17.55 6.46 1.42
CA ASP A 387 18.98 6.11 1.67
C ASP A 387 19.18 4.59 1.78
N LEU A 388 18.26 3.90 2.47
CA LEU A 388 18.30 2.45 2.61
C LEU A 388 18.16 1.75 1.24
N ALA A 389 17.24 2.21 0.39
CA ALA A 389 17.09 1.71 -0.98
C ALA A 389 18.29 2.07 -1.87
N GLY A 390 18.75 3.33 -1.78
CA GLY A 390 19.76 4.04 -2.57
C GLY A 390 19.71 3.73 -4.06
N ASN A 391 20.88 3.69 -4.71
CA ASN A 391 21.06 3.21 -6.10
C ASN A 391 20.82 1.69 -6.25
N GLY A 392 19.81 1.12 -5.59
CA GLY A 392 19.36 -0.26 -5.77
C GLY A 392 18.53 -0.46 -7.04
N GLU A 393 18.08 0.63 -7.67
CA GLU A 393 17.19 0.59 -8.85
C GLU A 393 15.97 -0.31 -8.63
N TYR A 394 15.37 -0.25 -7.43
CA TYR A 394 14.21 -1.04 -7.06
C TYR A 394 13.01 -0.66 -7.95
N THR A 395 12.24 -1.66 -8.39
CA THR A 395 11.12 -1.45 -9.32
C THR A 395 10.05 -2.50 -9.06
N GLN A 396 8.78 -2.11 -9.21
CA GLN A 396 7.65 -3.03 -9.10
C GLN A 396 7.62 -4.04 -10.25
N LEU A 397 6.93 -5.16 -10.02
CA LEU A 397 6.66 -6.15 -11.05
C LEU A 397 5.43 -5.71 -11.88
N VAL A 398 5.35 -6.15 -13.14
CA VAL A 398 4.14 -6.07 -13.99
C VAL A 398 3.70 -4.62 -14.31
N VAL A 399 4.58 -3.63 -14.12
CA VAL A 399 4.24 -2.20 -14.25
C VAL A 399 3.78 -1.83 -15.67
N ALA A 400 4.32 -2.48 -16.70
CA ALA A 400 4.02 -2.20 -18.09
C ALA A 400 2.81 -3.00 -18.66
N GLN A 401 2.15 -3.81 -17.84
CA GLN A 401 1.09 -4.73 -18.28
C GLN A 401 -0.24 -4.35 -17.61
N GLU A 402 -0.94 -3.35 -18.18
CA GLU A 402 -2.12 -2.72 -17.57
C GLU A 402 -3.23 -3.73 -17.17
N ASN A 403 -3.49 -4.76 -17.97
CA ASN A 403 -4.49 -5.80 -17.67
C ASN A 403 -4.10 -6.75 -16.52
N HIS A 404 -2.83 -6.76 -16.12
CA HIS A 404 -2.23 -7.64 -15.11
C HIS A 404 -1.83 -6.89 -13.83
N ASN A 405 -2.07 -5.57 -13.81
CA ASN A 405 -1.73 -4.65 -12.73
C ASN A 405 -3.02 -4.02 -12.18
N LEU A 406 -3.72 -4.75 -11.31
CA LEU A 406 -4.97 -4.33 -10.68
C LEU A 406 -4.69 -3.28 -9.60
N GLU A 407 -4.66 -2.02 -10.02
CA GLU A 407 -4.66 -0.83 -9.16
C GLU A 407 -6.07 -0.56 -8.64
N LEU A 408 -6.27 -0.77 -7.35
CA LEU A 408 -7.50 -0.47 -6.61
C LEU A 408 -7.45 0.97 -6.12
N GLN A 409 -8.53 1.73 -6.32
CA GLN A 409 -8.62 3.14 -5.92
C GLN A 409 -9.10 3.24 -4.46
N GLY A 410 -8.17 3.40 -3.51
CA GLY A 410 -8.45 3.46 -2.09
C GLY A 410 -9.08 4.79 -1.65
N ASN A 411 -9.76 4.77 -0.51
CA ASN A 411 -10.41 5.95 0.06
C ASN A 411 -9.87 6.25 1.46
N VAL A 412 -9.62 7.54 1.76
CA VAL A 412 -9.19 7.93 3.09
C VAL A 412 -10.32 7.67 4.10
N ASN A 413 -10.01 6.96 5.19
CA ASN A 413 -11.00 6.62 6.20
C ASN A 413 -11.02 7.74 7.26
N THR A 414 -11.94 8.68 7.08
CA THR A 414 -12.06 9.87 7.93
C THR A 414 -12.44 9.56 9.38
N ASP A 415 -13.00 8.38 9.66
CA ASP A 415 -13.39 8.00 11.03
C ASP A 415 -12.15 7.68 11.88
N LEU A 416 -11.08 7.16 11.26
CA LEU A 416 -9.82 6.88 11.95
C LEU A 416 -9.15 8.15 12.53
N LEU A 417 -9.44 9.32 11.94
CA LEU A 417 -8.89 10.64 12.31
C LEU A 417 -9.36 11.14 13.68
N HIS A 418 -10.41 10.54 14.26
CA HIS A 418 -11.02 10.98 15.51
C HIS A 418 -10.31 10.42 16.77
N CYS A 419 -9.26 9.60 16.63
CA CYS A 419 -8.41 9.17 17.76
C CYS A 419 -7.57 10.33 18.30
N GLN A 420 -7.57 10.49 19.63
CA GLN A 420 -7.49 11.82 20.25
C GLN A 420 -6.08 12.30 20.64
N LYS A 421 -6.01 13.61 20.94
CA LYS A 421 -4.82 14.35 21.40
C LYS A 421 -4.15 13.76 22.65
N GLU A 422 -4.91 13.18 23.58
CA GLU A 422 -4.43 12.79 24.91
C GLU A 422 -3.28 11.78 24.87
N GLU A 423 -3.33 10.83 23.93
CA GLU A 423 -2.28 9.83 23.72
C GLU A 423 -1.04 10.41 23.03
N VAL A 424 -1.17 11.50 22.28
CA VAL A 424 -0.03 12.17 21.61
C VAL A 424 0.79 12.95 22.62
N SER A 425 0.14 13.63 23.58
CA SER A 425 0.81 14.32 24.67
C SER A 425 1.67 13.40 25.54
N GLN A 426 1.22 12.16 25.80
CA GLN A 426 2.00 11.18 26.57
C GLN A 426 3.30 10.78 25.85
N VAL A 427 3.24 10.48 24.54
CA VAL A 427 4.45 10.16 23.75
C VAL A 427 5.41 11.34 23.71
N ILE A 428 4.90 12.57 23.63
CA ILE A 428 5.74 13.77 23.64
C ILE A 428 6.45 13.94 24.98
N GLU A 429 5.76 13.76 26.11
CA GLU A 429 6.38 13.86 27.45
C GLU A 429 7.47 12.78 27.67
N GLU A 430 7.26 11.56 27.19
CA GLU A 430 8.26 10.48 27.24
C GLU A 430 9.46 10.74 26.31
N LEU A 431 9.21 11.24 25.09
CA LEU A 431 10.25 11.62 24.13
C LEU A 431 11.06 12.83 24.61
N GLU A 432 10.42 13.87 25.15
CA GLU A 432 11.08 15.07 25.70
C GLU A 432 12.14 14.68 26.73
N ASP A 433 11.79 13.81 27.69
CA ASP A 433 12.71 13.35 28.74
C ASP A 433 13.91 12.56 28.17
N LYS A 434 13.70 11.72 27.15
CA LYS A 434 14.77 10.96 26.49
C LYS A 434 15.66 11.84 25.63
N ILE A 435 15.08 12.74 24.85
CA ILE A 435 15.80 13.71 24.00
C ILE A 435 16.63 14.66 24.86
N LEU A 436 16.06 15.23 25.93
CA LEU A 436 16.78 16.15 26.82
C LEU A 436 18.01 15.50 27.51
N LYS A 437 18.10 14.17 27.53
CA LYS A 437 19.20 13.40 28.12
C LYS A 437 20.21 12.84 27.12
N ASP A 438 19.92 12.84 25.82
CA ASP A 438 20.77 12.25 24.77
C ASP A 438 21.23 13.34 23.76
N PRO A 439 22.52 13.75 23.80
CA PRO A 439 23.07 14.76 22.88
C PRO A 439 23.03 14.38 21.39
N GLU A 440 22.95 13.09 21.04
CA GLU A 440 22.83 12.67 19.63
C GLU A 440 21.38 12.84 19.14
N LEU A 441 20.39 12.46 19.96
CA LEU A 441 18.97 12.72 19.67
C LEU A 441 18.66 14.22 19.55
N GLN A 442 19.26 15.03 20.41
CA GLN A 442 19.21 16.49 20.29
C GLN A 442 19.73 16.95 18.94
N ARG A 443 20.91 16.49 18.54
CA ARG A 443 21.53 16.88 17.27
C ARG A 443 20.65 16.54 16.06
N GLY A 444 20.04 15.35 16.03
CA GLY A 444 19.14 14.96 14.94
C GLY A 444 17.81 15.71 14.90
N LEU A 445 17.33 16.23 16.03
CA LEU A 445 16.18 17.15 16.06
C LEU A 445 16.49 18.47 15.34
N TYR A 446 17.74 18.94 15.45
CA TYR A 446 18.17 20.28 15.04
C TYR A 446 18.77 20.36 13.63
N LEU A 447 18.80 19.25 12.88
CA LEU A 447 19.39 19.18 11.53
C LEU A 447 18.39 19.40 10.37
N SER A 448 17.09 19.57 10.63
CA SER A 448 16.07 19.71 9.58
C SER A 448 16.01 21.08 8.87
N ASN A 449 17.05 21.90 9.01
CA ASN A 449 17.28 23.23 8.39
C ASN A 449 16.23 24.33 8.62
N ASP A 450 16.53 25.24 9.56
CA ASP A 450 16.53 26.72 9.31
C ASP A 450 17.05 27.56 10.50
N ILE A 451 17.61 26.96 11.57
CA ILE A 451 17.99 27.67 12.79
C ILE A 451 19.44 27.36 13.20
N GLU A 452 20.41 28.12 12.68
CA GLU A 452 21.83 28.09 13.08
C GLU A 452 22.10 28.57 14.55
N ASN A 453 21.07 28.69 15.39
CA ASN A 453 21.15 29.24 16.76
C ASN A 453 20.22 28.54 17.77
N THR A 454 19.94 27.24 17.63
CA THR A 454 18.99 26.52 18.52
C THR A 454 19.44 26.32 19.97
N SER A 455 20.71 26.59 20.31
CA SER A 455 21.20 26.58 21.70
C SER A 455 20.54 27.63 22.61
N SER A 456 19.67 28.49 22.06
CA SER A 456 18.86 29.47 22.78
C SER A 456 17.37 29.13 22.88
N LEU A 457 16.88 28.01 22.33
CA LEU A 457 15.45 27.65 22.41
C LEU A 457 15.05 27.28 23.84
N THR A 458 13.88 27.76 24.26
CA THR A 458 13.23 27.38 25.52
C THR A 458 12.65 25.97 25.45
N GLN A 459 12.37 25.36 26.62
CA GLN A 459 11.71 24.05 26.69
C GLN A 459 10.34 24.06 25.99
N GLU A 460 9.60 25.16 26.06
CA GLU A 460 8.30 25.31 25.40
C GLU A 460 8.43 25.32 23.87
N GLU A 461 9.49 25.92 23.32
CA GLU A 461 9.75 25.92 21.87
C GLU A 461 10.23 24.54 21.39
N GLN A 462 11.01 23.83 22.20
CA GLN A 462 11.40 22.43 21.93
C GLN A 462 10.18 21.51 21.92
N LYS A 463 9.28 21.65 22.91
CA LYS A 463 7.98 20.98 22.98
C LYS A 463 7.13 21.26 21.76
N GLN A 464 6.95 22.54 21.41
CA GLN A 464 6.13 22.93 20.27
C GLN A 464 6.69 22.40 18.95
N TYR A 465 8.01 22.31 18.82
CA TYR A 465 8.66 21.69 17.66
C TYR A 465 8.47 20.16 17.64
N LEU A 466 8.61 19.46 18.78
CA LEU A 466 8.35 18.02 18.89
C LEU A 466 6.89 17.69 18.56
N GLU A 467 5.96 18.46 19.11
CA GLU A 467 4.54 18.45 18.73
C GLU A 467 4.40 18.51 17.22
N ASN A 468 4.93 19.56 16.57
CA ASN A 468 4.86 19.73 15.11
C ASN A 468 5.54 18.62 14.31
N PHE A 469 6.62 18.02 14.84
CA PHE A 469 7.32 16.90 14.21
C PHE A 469 6.46 15.63 14.16
N VAL A 470 5.76 15.31 15.26
CA VAL A 470 4.91 14.11 15.40
C VAL A 470 3.42 14.34 15.07
N TYR A 471 2.96 15.60 14.93
CA TYR A 471 1.54 15.98 14.83
C TYR A 471 0.75 15.24 13.74
N GLY A 472 1.41 14.92 12.62
CA GLY A 472 0.83 14.14 11.53
C GLY A 472 1.18 12.65 11.53
N LEU A 473 2.17 12.21 12.32
CA LEU A 473 2.72 10.85 12.24
C LEU A 473 1.67 9.80 12.65
N LYS A 474 1.13 9.88 13.86
CA LYS A 474 0.17 8.89 14.37
C LYS A 474 -1.09 8.71 13.47
N PRO A 475 -1.80 9.76 13.04
CA PRO A 475 -2.93 9.58 12.11
C PRO A 475 -2.48 9.03 10.76
N PHE A 476 -1.32 9.45 10.22
CA PHE A 476 -0.76 8.90 9.00
C PHE A 476 -0.48 7.38 9.12
N MET A 477 0.15 6.94 10.21
CA MET A 477 0.42 5.52 10.45
C MET A 477 -0.86 4.70 10.63
N LYS A 478 -1.87 5.25 11.32
CA LYS A 478 -3.16 4.58 11.50
C LYS A 478 -3.90 4.42 10.16
N GLN A 479 -3.88 5.46 9.32
CA GLN A 479 -4.44 5.41 7.97
C GLN A 479 -3.67 4.41 7.10
N ALA A 480 -2.34 4.45 7.10
CA ALA A 480 -1.51 3.49 6.36
C ALA A 480 -1.73 2.04 6.79
N GLY A 481 -1.83 1.76 8.10
CA GLY A 481 -2.15 0.42 8.61
C GLY A 481 -3.50 -0.09 8.11
N TYR A 482 -4.52 0.77 8.09
CA TYR A 482 -5.85 0.43 7.57
C TYR A 482 -5.84 0.22 6.04
N GLN A 483 -5.21 1.12 5.28
CA GLN A 483 -5.09 1.03 3.82
C GLN A 483 -4.31 -0.21 3.37
N HIS A 484 -3.32 -0.62 4.17
CA HIS A 484 -2.54 -1.81 3.92
C HIS A 484 -3.28 -3.11 4.23
N THR A 485 -4.25 -3.10 5.16
CA THR A 485 -4.88 -4.34 5.68
C THR A 485 -6.37 -4.42 5.36
N THR A 486 -7.19 -3.63 6.06
CA THR A 486 -8.65 -3.71 6.01
C THR A 486 -9.22 -3.19 4.69
N GLU A 487 -8.66 -2.11 4.13
CA GLU A 487 -9.19 -1.50 2.91
C GLU A 487 -9.18 -2.48 1.71
N TYR A 488 -8.21 -3.39 1.62
CA TYR A 488 -8.22 -4.42 0.57
C TYR A 488 -9.47 -5.30 0.63
N ALA A 489 -10.03 -5.58 1.80
CA ALA A 489 -11.27 -6.36 1.91
C ALA A 489 -12.49 -5.57 1.40
N VAL A 490 -12.50 -4.25 1.61
CA VAL A 490 -13.52 -3.32 1.11
C VAL A 490 -13.42 -3.21 -0.42
N LEU A 491 -12.22 -2.92 -0.93
CA LEU A 491 -11.97 -2.72 -2.37
C LEU A 491 -12.13 -4.00 -3.19
N LEU A 492 -11.95 -5.17 -2.58
CA LEU A 492 -12.16 -6.47 -3.22
C LEU A 492 -13.56 -7.06 -3.00
N ASP A 493 -14.47 -6.38 -2.30
CA ASP A 493 -15.84 -6.87 -1.99
C ASP A 493 -15.84 -8.24 -1.27
N VAL A 494 -14.98 -8.35 -0.25
CA VAL A 494 -14.81 -9.56 0.59
C VAL A 494 -14.83 -9.24 2.09
N GLU A 495 -15.50 -8.17 2.49
CA GLU A 495 -15.57 -7.67 3.87
C GLU A 495 -16.11 -8.71 4.87
N GLU A 496 -17.13 -9.49 4.49
CA GLU A 496 -17.76 -10.52 5.31
C GLU A 496 -16.78 -11.67 5.66
N PRO A 497 -16.21 -12.43 4.70
CA PRO A 497 -15.24 -13.47 5.01
C PRO A 497 -13.95 -12.93 5.65
N TYR A 498 -13.55 -11.68 5.35
CA TYR A 498 -12.40 -11.04 6.00
C TYR A 498 -12.67 -10.71 7.47
N SER A 499 -13.85 -10.21 7.80
CA SER A 499 -14.26 -9.89 9.17
C SER A 499 -14.36 -11.16 10.01
N GLU A 500 -14.97 -12.21 9.46
CA GLU A 500 -15.04 -13.54 10.08
C GLU A 500 -13.67 -14.18 10.34
N MET A 501 -12.67 -13.86 9.53
CA MET A 501 -11.28 -14.27 9.71
C MET A 501 -10.61 -13.43 10.80
N PHE A 502 -10.82 -12.12 10.81
CA PHE A 502 -10.24 -11.21 11.80
C PHE A 502 -10.77 -11.47 13.21
N GLU A 503 -12.05 -11.81 13.38
CA GLU A 503 -12.62 -12.27 14.65
C GLU A 503 -11.89 -13.51 15.20
N MET A 504 -11.44 -14.42 14.32
CA MET A 504 -10.66 -15.60 14.72
C MET A 504 -9.20 -15.28 15.10
N PHE A 505 -8.67 -14.12 14.69
CA PHE A 505 -7.31 -13.69 15.02
C PHE A 505 -7.27 -12.99 16.39
N GLN A 506 -8.40 -12.44 16.85
CA GLN A 506 -8.50 -11.70 18.10
C GLN A 506 -8.69 -12.62 19.31
N ASP A 507 -7.60 -12.95 20.00
CA ASP A 507 -7.68 -13.51 21.36
C ASP A 507 -8.10 -12.46 22.41
N ASN A 508 -8.23 -11.18 22.03
CA ASN A 508 -8.74 -10.10 22.88
C ASN A 508 -9.31 -8.93 22.03
N PRO A 509 -10.65 -8.77 21.92
CA PRO A 509 -11.26 -7.80 20.99
C PRO A 509 -11.21 -6.32 21.45
N GLY A 510 -10.58 -6.02 22.59
CA GLY A 510 -10.61 -4.68 23.21
C GLY A 510 -9.56 -3.65 22.72
N GLU A 511 -8.56 -4.07 21.93
CA GLU A 511 -7.37 -3.25 21.62
C GLU A 511 -7.32 -2.69 20.17
N GLN A 512 -8.48 -2.45 19.55
CA GLN A 512 -8.59 -1.92 18.17
C GLN A 512 -8.02 -0.50 17.94
N CYS A 513 -7.42 0.16 18.94
CA CYS A 513 -6.82 1.49 18.80
C CYS A 513 -5.39 1.63 19.37
N SER A 514 -4.84 0.60 20.02
CA SER A 514 -3.48 0.65 20.57
C SER A 514 -2.45 0.19 19.53
N TYR A 515 -2.05 1.11 18.63
CA TYR A 515 -0.65 1.09 18.22
C TYR A 515 0.19 1.25 19.49
N ASN A 516 1.09 0.30 19.75
CA ASN A 516 1.91 0.32 20.95
C ASN A 516 2.72 1.62 20.96
N LEU A 517 2.48 2.48 21.96
CA LEU A 517 3.11 3.80 22.08
C LEU A 517 4.64 3.69 22.04
N ALA A 518 5.19 2.60 22.59
CA ALA A 518 6.62 2.29 22.56
C ALA A 518 7.19 2.04 21.15
N GLN A 519 6.38 1.60 20.17
CA GLN A 519 6.83 1.44 18.77
C GLN A 519 6.93 2.78 18.06
N LEU A 520 5.90 3.64 18.21
CA LEU A 520 5.95 5.02 17.74
C LEU A 520 7.12 5.78 18.36
N GLU A 521 7.35 5.58 19.65
CA GLU A 521 8.50 6.14 20.36
C GLU A 521 9.84 5.61 19.80
N THR A 522 9.99 4.29 19.66
CA THR A 522 11.20 3.65 19.11
C THR A 522 11.50 4.17 17.70
N LEU A 523 10.47 4.29 16.86
CA LEU A 523 10.58 4.81 15.50
C LEU A 523 11.04 6.27 15.49
N VAL A 524 10.47 7.13 16.33
CA VAL A 524 10.90 8.54 16.45
C VAL A 524 12.33 8.65 16.99
N LEU A 525 12.70 7.87 18.00
CA LEU A 525 14.07 7.84 18.51
C LEU A 525 15.08 7.34 17.46
N LYS A 526 14.68 6.41 16.58
CA LYS A 526 15.50 5.95 15.46
C LYS A 526 15.66 7.02 14.38
N LEU A 527 14.56 7.65 13.96
CA LEU A 527 14.58 8.80 13.03
C LEU A 527 15.59 9.87 13.49
N LEU A 528 15.55 10.23 14.77
CA LEU A 528 16.42 11.25 15.35
C LEU A 528 17.90 10.83 15.47
N LYS A 529 18.24 9.55 15.29
CA LYS A 529 19.64 9.07 15.23
C LYS A 529 20.14 8.85 13.80
N GLU A 530 19.23 8.56 12.87
CA GLU A 530 19.54 8.23 11.47
C GLU A 530 19.39 9.43 10.51
N GLN A 531 19.00 10.62 10.99
CA GLN A 531 19.06 11.86 10.21
C GLN A 531 20.48 12.06 9.64
N PRO A 532 20.63 12.34 8.33
CA PRO A 532 21.95 12.50 7.71
C PRO A 532 22.75 13.65 8.33
N GLN A 533 24.08 13.47 8.40
CA GLN A 533 25.03 14.44 8.97
C GLN A 533 25.34 15.63 8.06
#